data_AF-A0A4Y9P3R4-F1
#
_entry.id   AF-A0A4Y9P3R4-F1
#
_cell.length_a   1.000
_cell.length_b   1.000
_cell.length_c   1.000
_cell.angle_alpha   90.00
_cell.angle_beta   90.00
_cell.angle_gamma   90.00
#
_symmetry.space_group_name_H-M   'P 1'
#
loop_
_entity.id
_entity.type
_entity.pdbx_description
1 polymer ?
#
loop_
_entity_poly.entity_id
_entity_poly.type
_entity_poly.pdbx_seq_one_letter_code
_entity_poly.pdbx_strand_id
1 'polypeptide(L)'
;MVPTLGWPTIAVLGFLLLTGLVVALATTSTARYEFELNGTRERQRSAARSHGTHPAGRRSAGRPAGAADAQAQPRTVDLAVRQAPATPTGGPGWWLVDEWAQVVAGPFADRVDADWAALAEGLPAVSVHGIPSADGGVAPRPSPEERAWFAELSDQLDRLPSAWDDLVDDTDPLTTLVVEIAAALVEAGLPLQDVSQGRSAGGVCLMPDWPSRGVRVSWRPHDRMGRHAVRGPAAHAMVEQQMNVAIGDVLANLGFVVEPLGATGGSLVTALR
;
A
#
# COMPACT_ATOMS: atom_id res chain seq x y z
N MET A 1 50.85 9.28 -35.88
CA MET A 1 50.16 10.23 -34.98
C MET A 1 48.70 10.26 -35.43
N VAL A 2 47.83 9.51 -34.76
CA VAL A 2 46.40 9.36 -35.12
C VAL A 2 45.59 10.08 -34.05
N PRO A 3 44.61 10.92 -34.38
CA PRO A 3 43.99 11.83 -33.42
C PRO A 3 42.97 11.08 -32.54
N THR A 4 43.11 11.21 -31.22
CA THR A 4 42.18 10.76 -30.18
C THR A 4 40.97 11.70 -30.02
N LEU A 5 40.44 12.24 -31.12
CA LEU A 5 39.35 13.21 -31.09
C LEU A 5 37.94 12.59 -30.96
N GLY A 6 37.80 11.26 -31.05
CA GLY A 6 36.48 10.61 -31.04
C GLY A 6 35.86 10.41 -29.65
N TRP A 7 36.67 10.34 -28.59
CA TRP A 7 36.21 10.08 -27.23
C TRP A 7 35.31 11.19 -26.63
N PRO A 8 35.66 12.48 -26.71
CA PRO A 8 34.80 13.52 -26.13
C PRO A 8 33.45 13.62 -26.85
N THR A 9 33.41 13.38 -28.15
CA THR A 9 32.17 13.43 -28.93
C THR A 9 31.21 12.31 -28.55
N ILE A 10 31.73 11.09 -28.32
CA ILE A 10 30.94 9.94 -27.87
C ILE A 10 30.39 10.19 -26.46
N ALA A 11 31.18 10.77 -25.55
CA ALA A 11 30.73 11.07 -24.20
C ALA A 11 29.59 12.11 -24.18
N VAL A 12 29.69 13.17 -24.98
CA VAL A 12 28.64 14.19 -25.09
C VAL A 12 27.36 13.61 -25.71
N LEU A 13 27.48 12.77 -26.73
CA LEU A 13 26.32 12.09 -27.35
C LEU A 13 25.64 11.13 -26.37
N GLY A 14 26.42 10.35 -25.62
CA GLY A 14 25.89 9.46 -24.58
C GLY A 14 25.18 10.21 -23.46
N PHE A 15 25.77 11.33 -23.00
CA PHE A 15 25.15 12.18 -21.98
C PHE A 15 23.81 12.75 -22.44
N LEU A 16 23.75 13.34 -23.64
CA LEU A 16 22.52 13.90 -24.19
C LEU A 16 21.43 12.84 -24.38
N LEU A 17 21.80 11.63 -24.80
CA LEU A 17 20.86 10.52 -24.96
C LEU A 17 20.29 10.06 -23.60
N LEU A 18 21.13 9.96 -22.58
CA LEU A 18 20.69 9.65 -21.20
C LEU A 18 19.79 10.76 -20.63
N THR A 19 20.16 12.03 -20.80
CA THR A 19 19.32 13.15 -20.33
C THR A 19 17.96 13.16 -21.03
N GLY A 20 17.93 12.93 -22.35
CA GLY A 20 16.68 12.80 -23.10
C GLY A 20 15.81 11.65 -22.61
N LEU A 21 16.41 10.50 -22.30
CA LEU A 21 15.71 9.34 -21.74
C LEU A 21 15.11 9.66 -20.37
N VAL A 22 15.87 10.30 -19.48
CA VAL A 22 15.39 10.67 -18.13
C VAL A 22 14.21 11.65 -18.22
N VAL A 23 14.28 12.66 -19.10
CA VAL A 23 13.17 13.61 -19.29
C VAL A 23 11.95 12.93 -19.88
N ALA A 24 12.12 12.06 -20.87
CA ALA A 24 11.01 11.29 -21.44
C ALA A 24 10.35 10.40 -20.37
N LEU A 25 11.15 9.69 -19.57
CA LEU A 25 10.66 8.81 -18.50
C LEU A 25 9.92 9.60 -17.41
N ALA A 26 10.46 10.75 -17.02
CA ALA A 26 9.84 11.66 -16.08
C ALA A 26 8.47 12.15 -16.59
N THR A 27 8.38 12.61 -17.84
CA THR A 27 7.11 13.09 -18.42
C THR A 27 6.06 11.98 -18.58
N THR A 28 6.48 10.75 -18.89
CA THR A 28 5.55 9.60 -18.93
C THR A 28 5.06 9.16 -17.55
N SER A 29 5.87 9.38 -16.51
CA SER A 29 5.50 9.07 -15.12
C SER A 29 4.45 10.06 -14.58
N THR A 30 4.60 11.36 -14.87
CA THR A 30 3.65 12.39 -14.42
C THR A 30 2.27 12.25 -15.07
N ALA A 31 2.22 11.87 -16.36
CA ALA A 31 0.95 11.66 -17.06
C ALA A 31 0.15 10.50 -16.45
N ARG A 32 0.81 9.39 -16.10
CA ARG A 32 0.14 8.22 -15.51
C ARG A 32 -0.36 8.49 -14.09
N TYR A 33 0.37 9.30 -13.33
CA TYR A 33 -0.04 9.76 -11.99
C TYR A 33 -1.29 10.65 -12.04
N GLU A 34 -1.40 11.57 -13.01
CA GLU A 34 -2.60 12.42 -13.14
C GLU A 34 -3.83 11.65 -13.65
N PHE A 35 -3.65 10.63 -14.51
CA PHE A 35 -4.75 9.78 -14.97
C PHE A 35 -5.32 8.88 -13.85
N GLU A 36 -4.48 8.34 -12.97
CA GLU A 36 -4.93 7.55 -11.81
C GLU A 36 -5.60 8.41 -10.73
N LEU A 37 -5.14 9.66 -10.52
CA LEU A 37 -5.76 10.60 -9.59
C LEU A 37 -7.10 11.16 -10.09
N ASN A 38 -7.27 11.35 -11.40
CA ASN A 38 -8.55 11.78 -11.98
C ASN A 38 -9.57 10.63 -12.08
N GLY A 39 -9.12 9.41 -12.40
CA GLY A 39 -10.01 8.24 -12.50
C GLY A 39 -10.67 7.83 -11.18
N THR A 40 -9.99 8.03 -10.05
CA THR A 40 -10.53 7.76 -8.71
C THR A 40 -11.59 8.79 -8.29
N ARG A 41 -11.40 10.08 -8.62
CA ARG A 41 -12.38 11.16 -8.40
C ARG A 41 -13.65 11.01 -9.23
N GLU A 42 -13.55 10.49 -10.45
CA GLU A 42 -14.69 10.27 -11.35
C GLU A 42 -15.54 9.04 -10.95
N ARG A 43 -14.91 7.99 -10.41
CA ARG A 43 -15.61 6.83 -9.82
C ARG A 43 -16.36 7.20 -8.54
N GLN A 44 -15.78 8.02 -7.67
CA GLN A 44 -16.46 8.51 -6.47
C GLN A 44 -17.67 9.42 -6.78
N ARG A 45 -17.58 10.32 -7.78
CA ARG A 45 -18.73 11.11 -8.24
C ARG A 45 -19.83 10.26 -8.88
N SER A 46 -19.46 9.18 -9.56
CA SER A 46 -20.42 8.25 -10.17
C SER A 46 -21.10 7.35 -9.13
N ALA A 47 -20.37 6.90 -8.10
CA ALA A 47 -20.93 6.16 -6.96
C ALA A 47 -21.88 7.02 -6.11
N ALA A 48 -21.54 8.30 -5.88
CA ALA A 48 -22.41 9.25 -5.18
C ALA A 48 -23.71 9.58 -5.95
N ARG A 49 -23.69 9.53 -7.30
CA ARG A 49 -24.90 9.65 -8.13
C ARG A 49 -25.71 8.34 -8.20
N SER A 50 -25.05 7.19 -8.16
CA SER A 50 -25.74 5.89 -8.24
C SER A 50 -26.49 5.51 -6.96
N HIS A 51 -26.11 6.05 -5.80
CA HIS A 51 -26.84 5.88 -4.54
C HIS A 51 -28.20 6.61 -4.50
N GLY A 52 -28.52 7.46 -5.49
CA GLY A 52 -29.81 8.15 -5.62
C GLY A 52 -30.87 7.43 -6.45
N THR A 53 -30.57 6.27 -7.03
CA THR A 53 -31.49 5.57 -7.94
C THR A 53 -31.38 4.05 -7.76
N HIS A 54 -32.08 3.50 -6.76
CA HIS A 54 -32.35 2.06 -6.72
C HIS A 54 -33.84 1.79 -7.00
N PRO A 55 -34.17 0.92 -7.97
CA PRO A 55 -35.55 0.55 -8.28
C PRO A 55 -35.96 -0.69 -7.48
N ALA A 56 -36.84 -0.53 -6.50
CA ALA A 56 -37.62 -1.63 -5.93
C ALA A 56 -38.90 -1.12 -5.25
N GLY A 57 -40.05 -1.50 -5.79
CA GLY A 57 -41.26 -1.77 -5.00
C GLY A 57 -42.27 -0.63 -4.77
N ARG A 58 -43.21 -0.48 -5.71
CA ARG A 58 -44.54 0.17 -5.51
C ARG A 58 -45.48 -0.67 -4.61
N ARG A 59 -46.30 0.00 -3.79
CA ARG A 59 -47.79 -0.05 -3.64
C ARG A 59 -48.19 0.86 -2.44
N SER A 60 -48.75 2.08 -2.62
CA SER A 60 -50.19 2.49 -2.64
C SER A 60 -51.00 2.00 -1.42
N ALA A 61 -51.77 2.79 -0.64
CA ALA A 61 -52.61 3.97 -0.94
C ALA A 61 -53.00 4.79 0.33
N GLY A 62 -53.48 6.04 0.15
CA GLY A 62 -54.19 6.82 1.19
C GLY A 62 -53.97 8.34 1.18
N ARG A 63 -54.74 9.08 0.37
CA ARG A 63 -54.88 10.57 0.25
C ARG A 63 -55.82 11.13 1.39
N PRO A 64 -56.03 12.46 1.69
CA PRO A 64 -55.59 13.75 1.07
C PRO A 64 -54.94 14.83 1.99
N ALA A 65 -54.09 15.69 1.41
CA ALA A 65 -54.30 17.14 1.10
C ALA A 65 -53.82 18.16 2.13
N GLY A 66 -52.97 19.08 1.65
CA GLY A 66 -52.54 20.31 2.31
C GLY A 66 -51.41 20.96 1.50
N ALA A 67 -51.76 21.94 0.68
CA ALA A 67 -50.85 22.68 -0.19
C ALA A 67 -50.00 23.70 0.60
N ALA A 68 -48.74 23.90 0.21
CA ALA A 68 -48.08 25.23 0.16
C ALA A 68 -46.66 25.10 -0.40
N ASP A 69 -46.50 25.64 -1.61
CA ASP A 69 -45.40 26.42 -2.16
C ASP A 69 -43.93 26.01 -2.01
N ALA A 70 -43.36 25.83 -3.20
CA ALA A 70 -41.95 25.81 -3.51
C ALA A 70 -41.29 27.16 -3.23
N GLN A 71 -40.17 27.15 -2.49
CA GLN A 71 -39.04 28.03 -2.73
C GLN A 71 -37.75 27.25 -2.45
N ALA A 72 -37.15 26.74 -3.52
CA ALA A 72 -35.80 26.21 -3.49
C ALA A 72 -34.82 27.39 -3.40
N GLN A 73 -34.36 27.70 -2.19
CA GLN A 73 -33.21 28.58 -2.00
C GLN A 73 -31.93 27.83 -2.41
N PRO A 74 -31.07 28.43 -3.25
CA PRO A 74 -29.75 27.88 -3.52
C PRO A 74 -28.91 27.99 -2.24
N ARG A 75 -28.66 26.86 -1.59
CA ARG A 75 -27.66 26.74 -0.52
C ARG A 75 -26.30 27.07 -1.11
N THR A 76 -25.80 28.25 -0.76
CA THR A 76 -24.39 28.60 -0.81
C THR A 76 -23.58 27.50 -0.12
N VAL A 77 -22.59 26.99 -0.84
CA VAL A 77 -21.61 26.04 -0.30
C VAL A 77 -20.88 26.79 0.81
N ASP A 78 -21.13 26.37 2.05
CA ASP A 78 -20.47 26.92 3.23
C ASP A 78 -18.97 26.62 3.07
N LEU A 79 -18.17 27.68 2.93
CA LEU A 79 -16.72 27.59 2.96
C LEU A 79 -16.36 26.94 4.29
N ALA A 80 -15.80 25.73 4.25
CA ALA A 80 -15.29 25.07 5.44
C ALA A 80 -14.25 25.99 6.10
N VAL A 81 -14.67 26.66 7.17
CA VAL A 81 -13.77 27.48 7.98
C VAL A 81 -12.78 26.51 8.63
N ARG A 82 -11.50 26.67 8.29
CA ARG A 82 -10.36 25.98 8.91
C ARG A 82 -10.51 26.08 10.42
N GLN A 83 -10.71 24.95 11.10
CA GLN A 83 -10.64 24.94 12.56
C GLN A 83 -9.23 25.34 12.97
N ALA A 84 -9.14 26.25 13.94
CA ALA A 84 -7.86 26.67 14.51
C ALA A 84 -7.12 25.43 15.07
N PRO A 85 -5.78 25.39 14.97
CA PRO A 85 -5.00 24.25 15.44
C PRO A 85 -5.33 23.95 16.91
N ALA A 86 -5.56 22.66 17.19
CA ALA A 86 -5.86 22.19 18.53
C ALA A 86 -4.69 22.48 19.48
N THR A 87 -4.99 22.96 20.68
CA THR A 87 -4.01 23.14 21.74
C THR A 87 -3.30 21.80 21.99
N PRO A 88 -1.95 21.77 22.13
CA PRO A 88 -1.21 20.53 22.29
C PRO A 88 -1.65 19.81 23.58
N THR A 89 -2.50 18.80 23.43
CA THR A 89 -2.57 17.68 24.38
C THR A 89 -1.19 17.02 24.37
N GLY A 90 -0.55 16.85 25.53
CA GLY A 90 0.85 16.41 25.69
C GLY A 90 1.22 15.00 25.17
N GLY A 91 0.48 14.46 24.20
CA GLY A 91 0.81 13.28 23.43
C GLY A 91 1.47 13.63 22.08
N PRO A 92 1.85 12.60 21.30
CA PRO A 92 2.42 12.81 19.97
C PRO A 92 1.39 13.41 19.00
N GLY A 93 1.86 14.22 18.06
CA GLY A 93 1.06 14.85 17.01
C GLY A 93 1.88 15.10 15.76
N TRP A 94 1.25 15.64 14.72
CA TRP A 94 1.91 15.99 13.46
C TRP A 94 2.50 17.40 13.54
N TRP A 95 3.78 17.54 13.19
CA TRP A 95 4.50 18.81 13.22
C TRP A 95 5.18 19.04 11.88
N LEU A 96 5.26 20.29 11.46
CA LEU A 96 6.11 20.68 10.34
C LEU A 96 7.49 21.03 10.87
N VAL A 97 8.49 20.46 10.22
CA VAL A 97 9.89 20.59 10.60
C VAL A 97 10.70 21.08 9.40
N ASP A 98 11.54 22.09 9.60
CA ASP A 98 12.40 22.65 8.55
C ASP A 98 13.65 21.79 8.25
N GLU A 99 14.52 22.30 7.36
CA GLU A 99 15.77 21.64 6.98
C GLU A 99 16.78 21.45 8.13
N TRP A 100 16.62 22.18 9.25
CA TRP A 100 17.44 22.06 10.44
C TRP A 100 16.81 21.17 11.52
N ALA A 101 15.79 20.41 11.14
CA ALA A 101 15.03 19.56 12.05
C ALA A 101 14.32 20.35 13.18
N GLN A 102 14.00 21.64 12.97
CA GLN A 102 13.30 22.49 13.94
C GLN A 102 11.81 22.61 13.64
N VAL A 103 10.97 22.59 14.68
CA VAL A 103 9.52 22.76 14.55
C VAL A 103 9.19 24.17 14.09
N VAL A 104 8.53 24.27 12.94
CA VAL A 104 8.04 25.54 12.40
C VAL A 104 6.55 25.73 12.56
N ALA A 105 5.78 24.64 12.65
CA ALA A 105 4.33 24.70 12.90
C ALA A 105 3.77 23.37 13.47
N GLY A 106 2.61 23.44 14.11
CA GLY A 106 1.86 22.30 14.64
C GLY A 106 1.31 22.55 16.05
N PRO A 107 0.65 21.55 16.68
CA PRO A 107 0.37 20.24 16.09
C PRO A 107 -0.79 20.30 15.07
N PHE A 108 -0.71 19.48 14.02
CA PHE A 108 -1.78 19.24 13.04
C PHE A 108 -2.58 17.98 13.40
N ALA A 109 -3.83 17.92 12.93
CA ALA A 109 -4.73 16.80 13.22
C ALA A 109 -4.27 15.52 12.50
N ASP A 110 -3.84 15.65 11.26
CA ASP A 110 -3.28 14.56 10.46
C ASP A 110 -2.13 15.05 9.56
N ARG A 111 -1.48 14.10 8.88
CA ARG A 111 -0.38 14.39 7.95
C ARG A 111 -0.83 15.24 6.76
N VAL A 112 -2.04 15.02 6.26
CA VAL A 112 -2.55 15.71 5.08
C VAL A 112 -2.71 17.19 5.39
N ASP A 113 -3.25 17.53 6.56
CA ASP A 113 -3.35 18.90 7.05
C ASP A 113 -1.98 19.58 7.21
N ALA A 114 -0.98 18.86 7.71
CA ALA A 114 0.39 19.37 7.82
C ALA A 114 1.02 19.62 6.44
N ASP A 115 0.94 18.63 5.53
CA ASP A 115 1.46 18.72 4.16
C ASP A 115 0.77 19.86 3.37
N TRP A 116 -0.54 20.05 3.55
CA TRP A 116 -1.28 21.17 2.97
C TRP A 116 -0.83 22.52 3.53
N ALA A 117 -0.58 22.62 4.83
CA ALA A 117 -0.09 23.86 5.44
C ALA A 117 1.30 24.24 4.91
N ALA A 118 2.21 23.26 4.80
CA ALA A 118 3.53 23.48 4.21
C ALA A 118 3.43 23.99 2.76
N LEU A 119 2.58 23.35 1.96
CA LEU A 119 2.37 23.73 0.56
C LEU A 119 1.74 25.13 0.42
N ALA A 120 0.72 25.45 1.21
CA ALA A 120 0.02 26.73 1.16
C ALA A 120 0.91 27.92 1.57
N GLU A 121 1.82 27.68 2.51
CA GLU A 121 2.73 28.69 3.04
C GLU A 121 4.10 28.70 2.31
N GLY A 122 4.31 27.78 1.35
CA GLY A 122 5.55 27.66 0.60
C GLY A 122 6.75 27.30 1.50
N LEU A 123 6.51 26.61 2.60
CA LEU A 123 7.53 26.24 3.57
C LEU A 123 8.34 25.05 3.06
N PRO A 124 9.69 25.12 3.06
CA PRO A 124 10.54 23.96 2.82
C PRO A 124 10.59 23.07 4.07
N ALA A 125 9.43 22.53 4.46
CA ALA A 125 9.25 21.75 5.68
C ALA A 125 8.65 20.37 5.37
N VAL A 126 8.94 19.40 6.23
CA VAL A 126 8.42 18.04 6.16
C VAL A 126 7.54 17.72 7.37
N SER A 127 6.51 16.92 7.15
CA SER A 127 5.60 16.46 8.21
C SER A 127 6.24 15.32 9.02
N VAL A 128 6.35 15.52 10.34
CA VAL A 128 6.90 14.54 11.29
C VAL A 128 5.88 14.27 12.39
N HIS A 129 5.55 13.00 12.61
CA HIS A 129 4.73 12.60 13.75
C HIS A 129 5.62 12.34 14.96
N GLY A 130 5.33 13.01 16.08
CA GLY A 130 6.15 12.85 17.28
C GLY A 130 5.82 13.82 18.41
N ILE A 131 6.73 13.86 19.39
CA ILE A 131 6.61 14.71 20.56
C ILE A 131 7.61 15.86 20.42
N PRO A 132 7.20 17.13 20.58
CA PRO A 132 8.14 18.24 20.52
C PRO A 132 9.15 18.13 21.67
N SER A 133 10.42 18.35 21.37
CA SER A 133 11.53 18.36 22.34
C SER A 133 11.77 19.77 22.87
N ALA A 134 12.43 19.88 24.03
CA ALA A 134 12.88 21.16 24.58
C ALA A 134 13.91 21.86 23.66
N ASP A 135 14.61 21.09 22.83
CA ASP A 135 15.62 21.56 21.87
C ASP A 135 15.02 22.15 20.58
N GLY A 136 13.69 22.30 20.51
CA GLY A 136 12.97 22.86 19.35
C GLY A 136 12.69 21.86 18.22
N GLY A 137 13.25 20.65 18.27
CA GLY A 137 12.96 19.57 17.32
C GLY A 137 11.78 18.68 17.72
N VAL A 138 11.56 17.61 16.95
CA VAL A 138 10.54 16.58 17.24
C VAL A 138 11.22 15.25 17.50
N ALA A 139 10.94 14.62 18.63
CA ALA A 139 11.29 13.22 18.88
C ALA A 139 10.30 12.32 18.11
N PRO A 140 10.72 11.62 17.03
CA PRO A 140 9.80 10.88 16.18
C PRO A 140 9.10 9.75 16.93
N ARG A 141 7.83 9.53 16.62
CA ARG A 141 7.03 8.40 17.11
C ARG A 141 6.31 7.76 15.92
N PRO A 142 6.11 6.42 15.92
CA PRO A 142 5.29 5.79 14.90
C PRO A 142 3.93 6.48 14.80
N SER A 143 3.58 6.88 13.58
CA SER A 143 2.29 7.48 13.23
C SER A 143 1.14 6.51 13.47
N PRO A 144 -0.11 7.01 13.59
CA PRO A 144 -1.29 6.13 13.67
C PRO A 144 -1.35 5.11 12.51
N GLU A 145 -1.00 5.53 11.30
CA GLU A 145 -0.96 4.70 10.10
C GLU A 145 0.12 3.63 10.19
N GLU A 146 1.35 3.99 10.60
CA GLU A 146 2.43 3.01 10.80
C GLU A 146 2.09 2.01 11.91
N ARG A 147 1.46 2.45 13.01
CA ARG A 147 1.02 1.54 14.07
C ARG A 147 -0.06 0.57 13.58
N ALA A 148 -1.00 1.05 12.76
CA ALA A 148 -2.02 0.20 12.15
C ALA A 148 -1.38 -0.82 11.20
N TRP A 149 -0.40 -0.38 10.40
CA TRP A 149 0.39 -1.26 9.54
C TRP A 149 1.13 -2.35 10.35
N PHE A 150 1.83 -1.99 11.42
CA PHE A 150 2.53 -2.97 12.26
C PHE A 150 1.57 -3.94 12.94
N ALA A 151 0.38 -3.49 13.35
CA ALA A 151 -0.64 -4.37 13.91
C ALA A 151 -1.15 -5.38 12.86
N GLU A 152 -1.40 -4.93 11.62
CA GLU A 152 -1.79 -5.83 10.52
C GLU A 152 -0.66 -6.81 10.20
N LEU A 153 0.58 -6.35 10.07
CA LEU A 153 1.72 -7.23 9.80
C LEU A 153 1.89 -8.28 10.91
N SER A 154 1.75 -7.89 12.18
CA SER A 154 1.78 -8.82 13.31
C SER A 154 0.68 -9.88 13.21
N ASP A 155 -0.56 -9.48 12.90
CA ASP A 155 -1.67 -10.43 12.71
C ASP A 155 -1.41 -11.39 11.54
N GLN A 156 -0.73 -10.94 10.49
CA GLN A 156 -0.35 -11.81 9.37
C GLN A 156 0.77 -12.77 9.77
N LEU A 157 1.79 -12.31 10.50
CA LEU A 157 2.88 -13.16 11.00
C LEU A 157 2.40 -14.21 12.01
N ASP A 158 1.38 -13.90 12.81
CA ASP A 158 0.74 -14.86 13.72
C ASP A 158 0.08 -16.05 12.97
N ARG A 159 -0.11 -15.94 11.64
CA ARG A 159 -0.64 -17.02 10.79
C ARG A 159 0.45 -17.93 10.23
N LEU A 160 1.72 -17.65 10.50
CA LEU A 160 2.81 -18.50 10.06
C LEU A 160 2.64 -19.94 10.59
N PRO A 161 2.95 -20.96 9.78
CA PRO A 161 2.88 -22.35 10.24
C PRO A 161 3.84 -22.62 11.42
N SER A 162 3.49 -23.57 12.28
CA SER A 162 4.31 -23.97 13.45
C SER A 162 5.71 -24.44 13.11
N ALA A 163 6.01 -24.71 11.83
CA ALA A 163 7.37 -24.99 11.37
C ALA A 163 8.33 -23.80 11.57
N TRP A 164 7.80 -22.60 11.81
CA TRP A 164 8.57 -21.41 12.15
C TRP A 164 8.88 -21.31 13.66
N ASP A 165 8.09 -21.95 14.53
CA ASP A 165 8.25 -21.85 16.00
C ASP A 165 9.64 -22.30 16.48
N ASP A 166 10.23 -23.28 15.79
CA ASP A 166 11.55 -23.82 16.09
C ASP A 166 12.70 -22.91 15.61
N LEU A 167 12.41 -21.90 14.78
CA LEU A 167 13.39 -21.04 14.11
C LEU A 167 13.45 -19.61 14.66
N VAL A 168 12.48 -19.18 15.45
CA VAL A 168 12.38 -17.77 15.90
C VAL A 168 13.51 -17.41 16.89
N ASP A 169 14.70 -17.24 16.35
CA ASP A 169 15.76 -16.40 16.91
C ASP A 169 15.73 -15.09 16.11
N ASP A 170 15.63 -13.97 16.83
CA ASP A 170 15.61 -12.61 16.27
C ASP A 170 16.87 -12.29 15.46
N THR A 171 17.91 -13.13 15.56
CA THR A 171 19.18 -12.99 14.86
C THR A 171 19.30 -13.86 13.62
N ASP A 172 18.36 -14.79 13.36
CA ASP A 172 18.42 -15.66 12.19
C ASP A 172 18.06 -14.88 10.91
N PRO A 173 18.94 -14.82 9.90
CA PRO A 173 18.64 -14.22 8.61
C PRO A 173 17.35 -14.74 7.96
N LEU A 174 16.95 -15.98 8.23
CA LEU A 174 15.73 -16.55 7.68
C LEU A 174 14.46 -16.00 8.38
N THR A 175 14.55 -15.63 9.66
CA THR A 175 13.50 -14.88 10.39
C THR A 175 13.32 -13.50 9.78
N THR A 176 14.42 -12.78 9.49
CA THR A 176 14.36 -11.48 8.80
C THR A 176 13.71 -11.63 7.41
N LEU A 177 14.15 -12.63 6.63
CA LEU A 177 13.64 -12.84 5.28
C LEU A 177 12.14 -13.15 5.26
N VAL A 178 11.62 -13.97 6.19
CA VAL A 178 10.18 -14.27 6.22
C VAL A 178 9.36 -13.04 6.59
N VAL A 179 9.86 -12.17 7.48
CA VAL A 179 9.20 -10.90 7.83
C VAL A 179 9.17 -9.96 6.63
N GLU A 180 10.26 -9.85 5.89
CA GLU A 180 10.33 -9.04 4.67
C GLU A 180 9.38 -9.54 3.59
N ILE A 181 9.34 -10.86 3.35
CA ILE A 181 8.40 -11.48 2.39
C ILE A 181 6.96 -11.25 2.84
N ALA A 182 6.65 -11.45 4.11
CA ALA A 182 5.30 -11.23 4.64
C ALA A 182 4.87 -9.77 4.47
N ALA A 183 5.71 -8.81 4.85
CA ALA A 183 5.45 -7.39 4.67
C ALA A 183 5.17 -7.04 3.20
N ALA A 184 6.03 -7.51 2.28
CA ALA A 184 5.89 -7.29 0.85
C ALA A 184 4.58 -7.87 0.27
N LEU A 185 4.19 -9.08 0.70
CA LEU A 185 2.95 -9.71 0.28
C LEU A 185 1.72 -8.95 0.81
N VAL A 186 1.73 -8.56 2.08
CA VAL A 186 0.63 -7.82 2.71
C VAL A 186 0.48 -6.43 2.07
N GLU A 187 1.59 -5.76 1.77
CA GLU A 187 1.62 -4.49 1.04
C GLU A 187 1.04 -4.65 -0.38
N ALA A 188 1.32 -5.79 -1.04
CA ALA A 188 0.73 -6.14 -2.34
C ALA A 188 -0.75 -6.61 -2.25
N GLY A 189 -1.35 -6.65 -1.06
CA GLY A 189 -2.72 -7.11 -0.83
C GLY A 189 -2.90 -8.62 -0.90
N LEU A 190 -1.84 -9.39 -0.66
CA LEU A 190 -1.81 -10.86 -0.67
C LEU A 190 -1.68 -11.39 0.76
N PRO A 191 -2.80 -11.67 1.47
CA PRO A 191 -2.73 -12.10 2.86
C PRO A 191 -2.16 -13.51 3.02
N LEU A 192 -1.57 -13.76 4.19
CA LEU A 192 -1.10 -15.09 4.57
C LEU A 192 -2.28 -16.01 4.90
N GLN A 193 -2.10 -17.29 4.60
CA GLN A 193 -3.10 -18.31 4.83
C GLN A 193 -3.35 -18.49 6.32
N ASP A 194 -4.56 -18.18 6.78
CA ASP A 194 -4.99 -18.53 8.13
C ASP A 194 -5.41 -20.01 8.18
N VAL A 195 -4.62 -20.81 8.90
CA VAL A 195 -4.87 -22.23 9.18
C VAL A 195 -5.55 -22.42 10.55
N SER A 196 -5.46 -21.42 11.43
CA SER A 196 -5.88 -21.50 12.84
C SER A 196 -7.41 -21.51 13.02
N GLN A 197 -8.14 -20.84 12.13
CA GLN A 197 -9.60 -20.68 12.25
C GLN A 197 -10.44 -21.82 11.64
N GLY A 198 -9.82 -22.94 11.23
CA GLY A 198 -10.52 -24.15 10.76
C GLY A 198 -11.33 -24.02 9.46
N ARG A 199 -11.46 -22.81 8.91
CA ARG A 199 -12.05 -22.48 7.60
C ARG A 199 -11.10 -21.53 6.87
N SER A 200 -10.19 -22.10 6.09
CA SER A 200 -9.20 -21.30 5.38
C SER A 200 -9.86 -20.52 4.25
N ALA A 201 -9.73 -19.20 4.28
CA ALA A 201 -10.16 -18.31 3.20
C ALA A 201 -9.33 -18.50 1.91
N GLY A 202 -8.25 -19.30 1.98
CA GLY A 202 -7.16 -19.30 1.03
C GLY A 202 -6.17 -18.17 1.33
N GLY A 203 -4.98 -18.24 0.74
CA GLY A 203 -3.92 -17.26 0.99
C GLY A 203 -2.54 -17.80 0.63
N VAL A 204 -1.52 -17.00 0.90
CA VAL A 204 -0.13 -17.37 0.70
C VAL A 204 0.38 -18.17 1.91
N CYS A 205 1.03 -19.29 1.65
CA CYS A 205 1.68 -20.13 2.64
C CYS A 205 3.20 -19.95 2.52
N LEU A 206 3.83 -19.59 3.64
CA LEU A 206 5.27 -19.42 3.78
C LEU A 206 5.82 -20.58 4.62
N MET A 207 6.72 -21.36 4.04
CA MET A 207 7.34 -22.51 4.69
C MET A 207 8.85 -22.36 4.66
N PRO A 208 9.58 -22.62 5.77
CA PRO A 208 11.02 -22.61 5.72
C PRO A 208 11.54 -23.75 4.84
N ASP A 209 12.56 -23.47 4.04
CA ASP A 209 13.32 -24.46 3.27
C ASP A 209 14.76 -24.51 3.78
N TRP A 210 14.97 -25.36 4.78
CA TRP A 210 16.25 -25.51 5.48
C TRP A 210 17.46 -25.81 4.56
N PRO A 211 17.36 -26.73 3.59
CA PRO A 211 18.50 -27.08 2.75
C PRO A 211 18.99 -25.90 1.91
N SER A 212 18.07 -25.06 1.44
CA SER A 212 18.38 -23.93 0.57
C SER A 212 18.49 -22.60 1.34
N ARG A 213 18.26 -22.63 2.66
CA ARG A 213 18.19 -21.44 3.55
C ARG A 213 17.28 -20.36 2.99
N GLY A 214 16.09 -20.75 2.54
CA GLY A 214 15.12 -19.84 1.93
C GLY A 214 13.71 -20.08 2.43
N VAL A 215 12.78 -19.31 1.87
CA VAL A 215 11.35 -19.40 2.16
C VAL A 215 10.64 -19.95 0.94
N ARG A 216 9.99 -21.10 1.10
CA ARG A 216 9.07 -21.63 0.11
C ARG A 216 7.75 -20.89 0.21
N VAL A 217 7.38 -20.26 -0.89
CA VAL A 217 6.14 -19.51 -1.08
C VAL A 217 5.22 -20.31 -1.97
N SER A 218 4.00 -20.53 -1.52
CA SER A 218 2.95 -21.19 -2.31
C SER A 218 1.60 -20.60 -2.01
N TRP A 219 0.63 -20.77 -2.89
CA TRP A 219 -0.74 -20.35 -2.68
C TRP A 219 -1.63 -21.53 -2.36
N ARG A 220 -2.54 -21.33 -1.41
CA ARG A 220 -3.57 -22.31 -1.06
C ARG A 220 -4.94 -21.72 -1.36
N PRO A 221 -5.81 -22.42 -2.10
CA PRO A 221 -7.17 -21.96 -2.32
C PRO A 221 -8.04 -22.11 -1.08
N HIS A 222 -9.16 -21.38 -1.10
CA HIS A 222 -10.26 -21.58 -0.16
C HIS A 222 -10.74 -23.04 -0.11
N ASP A 223 -11.14 -23.53 1.07
CA ASP A 223 -11.61 -24.91 1.29
C ASP A 223 -12.78 -25.34 0.38
N ARG A 224 -13.61 -24.38 -0.03
CA ARG A 224 -14.70 -24.58 -1.01
C ARG A 224 -14.17 -25.02 -2.39
N MET A 225 -13.01 -24.55 -2.80
CA MET A 225 -12.39 -24.97 -4.05
C MET A 225 -11.55 -26.24 -3.82
N GLY A 226 -10.75 -26.28 -2.75
CA GLY A 226 -9.86 -27.42 -2.46
C GLY A 226 -10.58 -28.67 -1.99
N ARG A 227 -11.33 -28.59 -0.88
CA ARG A 227 -11.97 -29.76 -0.24
C ARG A 227 -13.27 -30.19 -0.93
N HIS A 228 -14.06 -29.22 -1.37
CA HIS A 228 -15.37 -29.52 -1.96
C HIS A 228 -15.32 -29.74 -3.47
N ALA A 229 -14.16 -29.49 -4.11
CA ALA A 229 -13.88 -29.73 -5.53
C ALA A 229 -15.03 -29.33 -6.47
N VAL A 230 -15.75 -28.24 -6.16
CA VAL A 230 -17.01 -27.85 -6.84
C VAL A 230 -16.82 -27.65 -8.35
N ARG A 231 -15.60 -27.30 -8.77
CA ARG A 231 -15.21 -27.06 -10.17
C ARG A 231 -14.31 -28.16 -10.76
N GLY A 232 -14.05 -29.23 -10.01
CA GLY A 232 -13.18 -30.34 -10.38
C GLY A 232 -11.68 -30.07 -10.18
N PRO A 233 -10.85 -31.14 -10.21
CA PRO A 233 -9.42 -31.07 -9.87
C PRO A 233 -8.59 -30.32 -10.92
N ALA A 234 -8.96 -30.35 -12.20
CA ALA A 234 -8.24 -29.65 -13.25
C ALA A 234 -8.33 -28.12 -13.10
N ALA A 235 -9.52 -27.61 -12.76
CA ALA A 235 -9.71 -26.18 -12.50
C ALA A 235 -8.92 -25.73 -11.26
N HIS A 236 -8.91 -26.56 -10.22
CA HIS A 236 -8.14 -26.32 -9.01
C HIS A 236 -6.63 -26.23 -9.29
N ALA A 237 -6.06 -27.22 -9.99
CA ALA A 237 -4.64 -27.23 -10.34
C ALA A 237 -4.23 -26.04 -11.22
N MET A 238 -5.09 -25.64 -12.18
CA MET A 238 -4.84 -24.47 -13.02
C MET A 238 -4.82 -23.18 -12.22
N VAL A 239 -5.79 -22.98 -11.31
CA VAL A 239 -5.84 -21.78 -10.46
C VAL A 239 -4.63 -21.73 -9.52
N GLU A 240 -4.29 -22.85 -8.89
CA GLU A 240 -3.10 -22.95 -8.03
C GLU A 240 -1.81 -22.60 -8.79
N GLN A 241 -1.64 -23.17 -9.99
CA GLN A 241 -0.49 -22.85 -10.85
C GLN A 241 -0.44 -21.37 -11.21
N GLN A 242 -1.55 -20.78 -11.66
CA GLN A 242 -1.62 -19.37 -12.04
C GLN A 242 -1.31 -18.44 -10.86
N MET A 243 -1.84 -18.74 -9.67
CA MET A 243 -1.58 -17.97 -8.47
C MET A 243 -0.12 -18.08 -8.02
N ASN A 244 0.46 -19.28 -8.06
CA ASN A 244 1.87 -19.49 -7.71
C ASN A 244 2.83 -18.71 -8.63
N VAL A 245 2.54 -18.67 -9.93
CA VAL A 245 3.31 -17.87 -10.89
C VAL A 245 3.16 -16.38 -10.60
N ALA A 246 1.92 -15.90 -10.44
CA ALA A 246 1.66 -14.48 -10.17
C ALA A 246 2.34 -13.98 -8.88
N ILE A 247 2.33 -14.78 -7.82
CA ILE A 247 3.01 -14.45 -6.56
C ILE A 247 4.53 -14.40 -6.75
N GLY A 248 5.10 -15.37 -7.48
CA GLY A 248 6.52 -15.38 -7.81
C GLY A 248 6.93 -14.12 -8.58
N ASP A 249 6.14 -13.72 -9.57
CA ASP A 249 6.37 -12.49 -10.35
C ASP A 249 6.26 -11.23 -9.48
N VAL A 250 5.28 -11.15 -8.58
CA VAL A 250 5.14 -10.02 -7.63
C VAL A 250 6.39 -9.91 -6.78
N LEU A 251 6.83 -11.00 -6.15
CA LEU A 251 8.03 -10.99 -5.30
C LEU A 251 9.29 -10.62 -6.10
N ALA A 252 9.45 -11.15 -7.32
CA ALA A 252 10.58 -10.81 -8.17
C ALA A 252 10.61 -9.31 -8.55
N ASN A 253 9.44 -8.70 -8.77
CA ASN A 253 9.29 -7.26 -9.05
C ASN A 253 9.49 -6.40 -7.80
N LEU A 254 9.18 -6.92 -6.61
CA LEU A 254 9.48 -6.27 -5.33
C LEU A 254 10.95 -6.44 -4.89
N GLY A 255 11.79 -7.05 -5.74
CA GLY A 255 13.23 -7.12 -5.53
C GLY A 255 13.72 -8.41 -4.90
N PHE A 256 12.88 -9.43 -4.70
CA PHE A 256 13.33 -10.70 -4.15
C PHE A 256 14.05 -11.58 -5.18
N VAL A 257 14.97 -12.42 -4.72
CA VAL A 257 15.58 -13.51 -5.48
C VAL A 257 14.65 -14.71 -5.44
N VAL A 258 13.98 -14.99 -6.56
CA VAL A 258 12.91 -15.99 -6.67
C VAL A 258 13.30 -17.11 -7.64
N GLU A 259 13.24 -18.35 -7.17
CA GLU A 259 13.46 -19.56 -7.97
C GLU A 259 12.16 -20.39 -8.07
N PRO A 260 11.67 -20.71 -9.28
CA PRO A 260 10.48 -21.56 -9.43
C PRO A 260 10.72 -22.99 -8.91
N LEU A 261 9.79 -23.51 -8.10
CA LEU A 261 9.79 -24.88 -7.60
C LEU A 261 8.77 -25.76 -8.33
N GLY A 262 9.27 -26.73 -9.10
CA GLY A 262 8.44 -27.74 -9.78
C GLY A 262 7.51 -27.19 -10.87
N ALA A 263 6.77 -28.08 -11.54
CA ALA A 263 5.93 -27.73 -12.68
C ALA A 263 4.52 -27.18 -12.30
N THR A 264 3.98 -27.63 -11.17
CA THR A 264 2.64 -27.24 -10.65
C THR A 264 2.70 -26.28 -9.46
N GLY A 265 3.90 -25.97 -8.97
CA GLY A 265 4.24 -24.62 -8.51
C GLY A 265 4.38 -24.39 -7.01
N GLY A 266 5.41 -23.60 -6.74
CA GLY A 266 5.72 -22.78 -5.59
C GLY A 266 6.95 -21.95 -6.00
N SER A 267 7.37 -21.00 -5.20
CA SER A 267 8.63 -20.30 -5.43
C SER A 267 9.52 -20.44 -4.20
N LEU A 268 10.82 -20.60 -4.40
CA LEU A 268 11.81 -20.46 -3.34
C LEU A 268 12.34 -19.03 -3.36
N VAL A 269 12.29 -18.35 -2.23
CA VAL A 269 12.88 -17.02 -2.05
C VAL A 269 14.09 -17.13 -1.14
N THR A 270 15.24 -16.63 -1.56
CA THR A 270 16.51 -16.81 -0.83
C THR A 270 17.11 -15.50 -0.31
N ALA A 271 16.72 -14.36 -0.87
CA ALA A 271 17.21 -13.04 -0.46
C ALA A 271 16.36 -11.90 -1.03
N LEU A 272 16.57 -10.70 -0.50
CA LEU A 272 16.26 -9.42 -1.15
C LEU A 272 17.50 -8.97 -1.96
N ARG A 273 17.30 -8.44 -3.18
CA ARG A 273 18.39 -7.99 -4.07
C ARG A 273 19.02 -6.67 -3.65
#